data_AF-A0A354GKN9-F1
#
_entry.id   AF-A0A354GKN9-F1
#
_cell.length_a   1.000
_cell.length_b   1.000
_cell.length_c   1.000
_cell.angle_alpha   90.00
_cell.angle_beta   90.00
_cell.angle_gamma   90.00
#
_symmetry.space_group_name_H-M   'P 1'
#
loop_
_entity.id
_entity.type
_entity.pdbx_description
1 polymer ?
#
loop_
_entity_poly.entity_id
_entity_poly.type
_entity_poly.pdbx_seq_one_letter_code
_entity_poly.pdbx_strand_id
1 'polypeptide(L)'
;MDLIYLDNNATTPLLPAVWDAMRPFALAERSPGRAAFHCDATQAVGKLPVHFADLGVTSLSLSAHKFHGPKGAGALLLRRGSKLRPRTWGGHQQQG
;
A
#
# COMPACT_ATOMS: atom_id res chain seq x y z
N MET A 1 -0.66 -12.10 -12.27
CA MET A 1 0.11 -10.95 -11.77
C MET A 1 0.33 -11.22 -10.31
N ASP A 2 1.55 -11.58 -9.95
CA ASP A 2 1.86 -11.97 -8.58
C ASP A 2 1.75 -10.74 -7.68
N LEU A 3 1.08 -10.90 -6.53
CA LEU A 3 0.89 -9.86 -5.53
C LEU A 3 1.71 -10.25 -4.30
N ILE A 4 2.60 -9.36 -3.88
CA ILE A 4 3.32 -9.52 -2.62
C ILE A 4 2.71 -8.55 -1.62
N TYR A 5 2.28 -9.09 -0.49
CA TYR A 5 1.61 -8.38 0.60
C TYR A 5 2.60 -8.13 1.73
N LEU A 6 2.76 -6.86 2.12
CA LEU A 6 3.44 -6.47 3.34
C LEU A 6 2.42 -6.00 4.37
N ASP A 7 2.30 -6.77 5.45
CA ASP A 7 1.51 -6.41 6.62
C ASP A 7 2.34 -5.54 7.57
N ASN A 8 1.92 -4.29 7.81
CA ASN A 8 2.48 -3.45 8.88
C ASN A 8 1.44 -3.22 9.99
N ASN A 9 0.69 -4.28 10.35
CA ASN A 9 -0.37 -4.20 11.35
C ASN A 9 0.14 -4.09 12.81
N ALA A 10 1.46 -4.09 13.02
CA ALA A 10 2.10 -3.78 14.31
C ALA A 10 3.24 -2.76 14.10
N THR A 11 3.54 -1.94 15.11
CA THR A 11 4.74 -1.07 15.11
C THR A 11 6.05 -1.86 15.29
N THR A 12 5.97 -3.19 15.31
CA THR A 12 7.13 -4.08 15.38
C THR A 12 7.93 -3.96 14.09
N PRO A 13 9.23 -3.64 14.16
CA PRO A 13 10.07 -3.59 12.98
C PRO A 13 10.06 -4.94 12.24
N LEU A 14 9.99 -4.88 10.91
CA LEU A 14 10.26 -6.03 10.07
C LEU A 14 11.65 -6.59 10.41
N LEU A 15 11.74 -7.92 10.52
CA LEU A 15 13.04 -8.58 10.68
C LEU A 15 13.91 -8.24 9.45
N PRO A 16 15.19 -7.84 9.64
CA PRO A 16 16.08 -7.49 8.52
C PRO A 16 16.15 -8.57 7.44
N ALA A 17 16.19 -9.85 7.84
CA ALA A 17 16.20 -10.98 6.91
C ALA A 17 14.95 -11.06 6.03
N VAL A 18 13.77 -10.73 6.59
CA VAL A 18 12.52 -10.70 5.83
C VAL A 18 12.55 -9.52 4.86
N TRP A 19 13.02 -8.35 5.31
CA TRP A 19 13.20 -7.19 4.44
C TRP A 19 14.16 -7.50 3.29
N ASP A 20 15.32 -8.09 3.56
CA ASP A 20 16.31 -8.44 2.54
C ASP A 20 15.77 -9.43 1.51
N ALA A 21 14.94 -10.40 1.94
CA ALA A 21 14.27 -11.34 1.05
C ALA A 21 13.19 -10.66 0.19
N MET A 22 12.49 -9.67 0.74
CA MET A 22 11.42 -8.95 0.03
C MET A 22 11.95 -7.79 -0.82
N ARG A 23 13.13 -7.27 -0.50
CA ARG A 23 13.76 -6.10 -1.12
C ARG A 23 13.84 -6.20 -2.65
N PRO A 24 14.22 -7.33 -3.27
CA PRO A 24 14.25 -7.45 -4.72
C PRO A 24 12.87 -7.24 -5.37
N PHE A 25 11.79 -7.54 -4.67
CA PHE A 25 10.43 -7.37 -5.19
C PHE A 25 9.84 -5.99 -4.87
N ALA A 26 10.26 -5.39 -3.75
CA ALA A 26 9.85 -4.05 -3.33
C ALA A 26 10.59 -2.94 -4.10
N LEU A 27 11.91 -3.10 -4.30
CA LEU A 27 12.81 -2.10 -4.87
C LEU A 27 13.23 -2.37 -6.32
N ALA A 28 12.81 -3.46 -6.96
CA ALA A 28 13.03 -3.63 -8.40
C ALA A 28 12.38 -2.46 -9.15
N GLU A 29 13.22 -1.49 -9.52
CA GLU A 29 12.82 -0.38 -10.36
C GLU A 29 12.54 -0.92 -11.76
N ARG A 30 11.31 -0.69 -12.22
CA ARG A 30 10.97 -0.66 -13.66
C ARG A 30 11.33 -1.92 -14.47
N SER A 31 11.34 -3.11 -13.87
CA SER A 31 11.48 -4.35 -14.64
C SER A 31 10.14 -4.72 -15.32
N PRO A 32 10.12 -5.02 -16.63
CA PRO A 32 9.00 -5.72 -17.25
C PRO A 32 8.78 -7.06 -16.50
N GLY A 33 7.59 -7.26 -15.92
CA GLY A 33 7.28 -8.45 -15.10
C GLY A 33 7.30 -8.23 -13.59
N ARG A 34 7.48 -7.00 -13.11
CA ARG A 34 7.39 -6.69 -11.67
C ARG A 34 6.03 -7.08 -11.07
N ALA A 35 6.07 -7.85 -9.98
CA ALA A 35 4.92 -8.14 -9.12
C ALA A 35 4.33 -6.86 -8.51
N ALA A 36 3.01 -6.81 -8.40
CA ALA A 36 2.36 -5.73 -7.67
C ALA A 36 2.72 -5.87 -6.19
N PHE A 37 3.11 -4.76 -5.56
CA PHE A 37 3.54 -4.76 -4.16
C PHE A 37 2.60 -3.86 -3.36
N HIS A 38 1.86 -4.45 -2.43
CA HIS A 38 0.92 -3.74 -1.57
C HIS A 38 1.51 -3.58 -0.17
N CYS A 39 1.46 -2.36 0.35
CA CYS A 39 1.80 -2.07 1.74
C CYS A 39 0.52 -1.75 2.51
N ASP A 40 0.25 -2.52 3.57
CA ASP A 40 -0.67 -2.08 4.60
C ASP A 40 0.04 -1.07 5.49
N ALA A 41 -0.38 0.20 5.47
CA ALA A 41 0.19 1.26 6.29
C ALA A 41 -0.77 1.75 7.38
N THR A 42 -1.80 0.97 7.70
CA THR A 42 -2.87 1.30 8.65
C THR A 42 -2.35 1.75 10.02
N GLN A 43 -1.25 1.17 10.50
CA GLN A 43 -0.66 1.55 11.79
C GLN A 43 0.50 2.54 11.67
N ALA A 44 1.04 2.77 10.48
CA ALA A 44 2.18 3.64 10.24
C ALA A 44 1.75 5.09 9.95
N VAL A 45 0.71 5.26 9.11
CA VAL A 45 0.19 6.58 8.74
C VAL A 45 -0.28 7.33 9.99
N GLY A 46 0.22 8.55 10.15
CA GLY A 46 -0.09 9.41 11.31
C GLY A 46 0.72 9.11 12.58
N LYS A 47 1.63 8.12 12.56
CA LYS A 47 2.54 7.80 13.67
C LYS A 47 4.02 7.88 13.26
N LEU A 48 4.32 7.52 12.03
CA LEU A 48 5.66 7.57 11.44
C LEU A 48 5.64 8.43 10.15
N PRO A 49 6.78 8.99 9.73
CA PRO A 49 6.92 9.58 8.40
C PRO A 49 6.64 8.52 7.32
N VAL A 50 5.66 8.79 6.45
CA VAL A 50 5.27 7.89 5.35
C VAL A 50 5.23 8.69 4.06
N HIS A 51 6.13 8.38 3.13
CA HIS A 51 6.20 8.99 1.82
C HIS A 51 5.98 7.94 0.74
N PHE A 52 4.77 7.91 0.16
CA PHE A 52 4.37 6.87 -0.81
C PHE A 52 5.32 6.73 -2.00
N ALA A 53 5.88 7.84 -2.48
CA ALA A 53 6.84 7.85 -3.59
C ALA A 53 8.14 7.10 -3.26
N ASP A 54 8.61 7.22 -2.02
CA ASP A 54 9.91 6.70 -1.57
C ASP A 54 9.83 5.21 -1.19
N LEU A 55 8.65 4.73 -0.81
CA LEU A 55 8.43 3.33 -0.44
C LEU A 55 8.57 2.35 -1.61
N GLY A 56 8.55 2.84 -2.85
CA GLY A 56 8.68 2.01 -4.05
C GLY A 56 7.48 1.11 -4.32
N VAL A 57 6.42 1.10 -3.50
CA VAL A 57 5.26 0.18 -3.60
C VAL A 57 4.30 0.52 -4.75
N THR A 58 3.45 -0.44 -5.13
CA THR A 58 2.41 -0.26 -6.16
C THR A 58 1.13 0.32 -5.56
N SER A 59 0.81 -0.04 -4.32
CA SER A 59 -0.36 0.44 -3.60
C SER A 59 -0.12 0.49 -2.10
N LEU A 60 -0.87 1.35 -1.41
CA LEU A 60 -0.82 1.52 0.04
C LEU A 60 -2.22 1.70 0.61
N SER A 61 -2.58 0.94 1.65
CA SER A 61 -3.84 1.10 2.38
C SER A 61 -3.64 1.89 3.68
N LEU A 62 -4.65 2.66 4.06
CA LEU A 62 -4.69 3.40 5.33
C LEU A 62 -6.11 3.48 5.88
N SER A 63 -6.23 3.65 7.20
CA SER A 63 -7.52 3.82 7.89
C SER A 63 -7.54 5.06 8.76
N ALA A 64 -8.56 5.91 8.57
CA ALA A 64 -8.64 7.23 9.20
C ALA A 64 -8.67 7.15 10.72
N HIS A 65 -9.46 6.24 11.30
CA HIS A 65 -9.59 6.09 12.75
C HIS A 65 -8.33 5.63 13.49
N LYS A 66 -7.27 5.26 12.77
CA LYS A 66 -5.96 4.93 13.36
C LYS A 66 -5.07 6.16 13.58
N PHE A 67 -5.48 7.32 13.04
CA PHE A 67 -4.82 8.61 13.22
C PHE A 67 -5.82 9.74 13.51
N HIS A 68 -6.80 9.46 14.38
CA HIS A 68 -7.82 10.40 14.88
C HIS A 68 -8.90 10.84 13.87
N GLY A 69 -9.04 10.15 12.74
CA GLY A 69 -10.15 10.33 11.81
C GLY A 69 -11.41 9.52 12.17
N PRO A 70 -12.47 9.62 11.37
CA PRO A 70 -13.72 8.87 11.60
C PRO A 70 -13.56 7.36 11.37
N LYS A 71 -14.28 6.55 12.14
CA LYS A 71 -14.45 5.11 11.88
C LYS A 71 -15.24 4.91 10.58
N GLY A 72 -14.92 3.83 9.86
CA GLY A 72 -15.56 3.53 8.57
C GLY A 72 -14.96 4.25 7.35
N ALA A 73 -14.00 5.16 7.55
CA ALA A 73 -13.27 5.81 6.46
C ALA A 73 -11.84 5.26 6.33
N GLY A 74 -11.41 5.08 5.08
CA GLY A 74 -10.06 4.65 4.70
C GLY A 74 -9.75 5.03 3.26
N ALA A 75 -8.52 4.78 2.84
CA ALA A 75 -8.10 5.03 1.47
C ALA A 75 -7.16 3.95 0.97
N LEU A 76 -7.18 3.76 -0.36
CA LEU A 76 -6.21 2.96 -1.10
C LEU A 76 -5.49 3.90 -2.06
N LEU A 77 -4.22 4.16 -1.80
CA LEU A 77 -3.36 4.90 -2.72
C LEU A 77 -2.83 3.93 -3.77
N LEU A 78 -2.86 4.36 -5.03
CA LEU A 78 -2.36 3.60 -6.16
C LEU A 78 -1.27 4.39 -6.87
N ARG A 79 -0.20 3.71 -7.25
CA ARG A 79 0.80 4.27 -8.16
C ARG A 79 0.15 4.62 -9.49
N ARG A 80 0.56 5.73 -10.10
CA ARG A 80 0.07 6.16 -11.41
C ARG A 80 0.30 5.05 -12.45
N GLY A 81 -0.73 4.74 -13.23
CA GLY A 81 -0.71 3.67 -14.24
C GLY A 81 -1.05 2.27 -13.71
N SER A 82 -1.19 2.09 -12.40
CA SER A 82 -1.70 0.85 -11.82
C SER A 82 -3.16 0.63 -12.24
N LYS A 83 -3.47 -0.54 -12.78
CA LYS A 83 -4.84 -0.94 -13.11
C LYS A 83 -5.47 -1.63 -11.91
N LEU A 84 -6.55 -1.09 -11.37
CA LEU A 84 -7.38 -1.72 -10.35
C LEU A 84 -8.80 -1.87 -10.89
N ARG A 85 -9.42 -3.03 -10.68
CA ARG A 85 -10.84 -3.21 -10.96
C ARG A 85 -11.66 -2.68 -9.78
N PRO A 86 -12.68 -1.84 -9.99
CA PRO A 86 -13.59 -1.44 -8.93
C PRO A 86 -14.20 -2.67 -8.24
N ARG A 87 -14.26 -2.67 -6.91
CA ARG A 87 -14.99 -3.69 -6.13
C ARG A 87 -16.45 -3.33 -5.91
N THR A 88 -16.72 -2.03 -5.92
CA THR A 88 -18.04 -1.43 -5.79
C THR A 88 -18.20 -0.50 -6.99
N TRP A 89 -19.36 -0.56 -7.63
CA TRP A 89 -19.76 0.37 -8.68
C TRP A 89 -20.66 1.41 -8.03
N GLY A 90 -20.38 2.67 -8.30
CA GLY A 90 -21.17 3.81 -7.89
C GLY A 90 -22.03 4.31 -9.04
N GLY A 91 -22.33 5.61 -9.01
CA GLY A 91 -22.87 6.32 -10.18
C GLY A 91 -21.79 7.14 -10.86
N HIS A 92 -22.16 7.83 -11.94
CA HIS A 92 -21.26 8.67 -12.76
C HIS A 92 -20.35 9.63 -11.95
N GLN A 93 -20.79 10.11 -10.79
CA GLN A 93 -20.00 10.99 -9.90
C GLN A 93 -18.82 10.30 -9.19
N GLN A 94 -18.79 8.97 -9.17
CA GLN A 94 -17.75 8.14 -8.56
C GLN A 94 -16.84 7.48 -9.61
N GLN A 95 -16.93 7.93 -10.87
CA GLN A 95 -16.14 7.42 -12.00
C GLN A 95 -16.37 5.93 -12.31
N GLY A 96 -17.53 5.42 -11.92
CA GLY A 96 -18.08 4.10 -12.21
C GLY A 96 -19.45 4.03 -11.60
#